data_AF-A0A7S1US70-F1
#
_entry.id   AF-A0A7S1US70-F1
#
_cell.length_a   1.000
_cell.length_b   1.000
_cell.length_c   1.000
_cell.angle_alpha   90.00
_cell.angle_beta   90.00
_cell.angle_gamma   90.00
#
_symmetry.space_group_name_H-M   'P 1'
#
loop_
_entity.id
_entity.type
_entity.pdbx_description
1 polymer ?
#
loop_
_entity_poly.entity_id
_entity_poly.type
_entity_poly.pdbx_seq_one_letter_code
_entity_poly.pdbx_strand_id
1 'polypeptide(L)'
;EPELVEQSVWGFDCYTRKNVIISLETEFESSLALEFIDKWLLPAINACPEDLAHDLSNAAKLLAGEKLRYAPEESSGTNEVDRDVEWSHSLIGQALLAKIRSTAPPWLKPAAKHLVRAIEALGLDFFRVHPKGHGSIVLSRKLKANTLVTFYRGEVYPSWRWGEKMDAIDMTQDRLGLRPTLPDFYNM
;
A
#
# COMPACT_ATOMS: atom_id res chain seq x y z
N GLU A 1 4.35 -20.79 -14.16
CA GLU A 1 4.43 -19.35 -14.51
C GLU A 1 4.42 -18.52 -13.23
N PRO A 2 4.92 -17.27 -13.23
CA PRO A 2 4.75 -16.39 -12.08
C PRO A 2 3.27 -16.06 -11.90
N GLU A 3 2.77 -16.23 -10.68
CA GLU A 3 1.42 -15.83 -10.32
C GLU A 3 1.39 -14.31 -10.15
N LEU A 4 0.58 -13.65 -10.97
CA LEU A 4 0.42 -12.20 -11.04
C LEU A 4 -1.02 -11.83 -10.66
N VAL A 5 -1.17 -10.78 -9.86
CA VAL A 5 -2.48 -10.21 -9.51
C VAL A 5 -2.49 -8.73 -9.90
N GLU A 6 -3.53 -8.33 -10.62
CA GLU A 6 -3.82 -6.92 -10.89
C GLU A 6 -4.87 -6.44 -9.89
N GLN A 7 -4.60 -5.33 -9.20
CA GLN A 7 -5.54 -4.74 -8.24
C GLN A 7 -5.30 -3.24 -8.04
N SER A 8 -6.26 -2.56 -7.38
CA SER A 8 -6.02 -1.25 -6.77
C SER A 8 -4.85 -1.34 -5.79
N VAL A 9 -3.88 -0.46 -5.94
CA VAL A 9 -2.69 -0.41 -5.09
C VAL A 9 -2.68 0.87 -4.26
N TRP A 10 -2.14 0.73 -3.06
CA TRP A 10 -2.04 1.79 -2.07
C TRP A 10 -0.58 1.95 -1.65
N GLY A 11 -0.20 3.19 -1.38
CA GLY A 11 1.14 3.53 -0.96
C GLY A 11 1.19 4.90 -0.32
N PHE A 12 2.36 5.27 0.20
CA PHE A 12 2.55 6.53 0.88
C PHE A 12 3.75 7.27 0.31
N ASP A 13 3.77 8.59 0.48
CA ASP A 13 4.81 9.48 -0.03
C ASP A 13 6.12 9.42 0.79
N CYS A 14 7.13 10.15 0.36
CA CYS A 14 8.45 10.18 1.01
C CYS A 14 8.44 10.81 2.41
N TYR A 15 7.50 11.72 2.71
CA TYR A 15 7.33 12.31 4.03
C TYR A 15 6.74 11.29 5.00
N THR A 16 5.68 10.59 4.60
CA THR A 16 5.12 9.49 5.40
C THR A 16 6.15 8.38 5.61
N ARG A 17 6.92 8.01 4.57
CA ARG A 17 8.05 7.07 4.70
C ARG A 17 9.04 7.52 5.77
N LYS A 18 9.42 8.79 5.76
CA LYS A 18 10.35 9.37 6.74
C LYS A 18 9.77 9.34 8.16
N ASN A 19 8.48 9.62 8.32
CA ASN A 19 7.82 9.55 9.63
C ASN A 19 7.80 8.12 10.19
N VAL A 20 7.57 7.11 9.35
CA VAL A 20 7.67 5.70 9.75
C VAL A 20 9.09 5.36 10.20
N ILE A 21 10.11 5.78 9.43
CA ILE A 21 11.52 5.55 9.78
C ILE A 21 11.85 6.20 11.14
N ILE A 22 11.55 7.49 11.32
CA ILE A 22 11.82 8.21 12.57
C ILE A 22 11.12 7.54 13.75
N SER A 23 9.89 7.06 13.55
CA SER A 23 9.15 6.36 14.59
C SER A 23 9.83 5.05 14.97
N LEU A 24 10.34 4.28 14.02
CA LEU A 24 11.01 3.00 14.32
C LEU A 24 12.43 3.18 14.85
N GLU A 25 13.14 4.24 14.46
CA GLU A 25 14.53 4.52 14.86
C GLU A 25 14.71 4.75 16.36
N THR A 26 13.63 4.93 17.12
CA THR A 26 13.71 5.01 18.59
C THR A 26 14.08 3.66 19.22
N GLU A 27 13.75 2.54 18.56
CA GLU A 27 13.98 1.18 19.08
C GLU A 27 14.75 0.27 18.11
N PHE A 28 14.81 0.62 16.82
CA PHE A 28 15.38 -0.20 15.76
C PHE A 28 16.41 0.57 14.94
N GLU A 29 17.30 -0.14 14.24
CA GLU A 29 18.25 0.48 13.32
C GLU A 29 17.54 0.97 12.03
N SER A 30 18.03 2.06 11.43
CA SER A 30 17.50 2.61 10.17
C SER A 30 17.42 1.58 9.05
N SER A 31 18.41 0.68 8.95
CA SER A 31 18.44 -0.39 7.94
C SER A 31 17.26 -1.36 8.10
N LEU A 32 16.90 -1.68 9.34
CA LEU A 32 15.74 -2.51 9.69
C LEU A 32 14.43 -1.77 9.41
N ALA A 33 14.35 -0.47 9.70
CA ALA A 33 13.16 0.32 9.38
C ALA A 33 12.86 0.31 7.87
N LEU A 34 13.90 0.42 7.03
CA LEU A 34 13.77 0.30 5.58
C LEU A 34 13.32 -1.11 5.16
N GLU A 35 13.91 -2.15 5.75
CA GLU A 35 13.50 -3.53 5.49
C GLU A 35 12.03 -3.77 5.90
N PHE A 36 11.61 -3.27 7.06
CA PHE A 36 10.23 -3.34 7.53
C PHE A 36 9.28 -2.68 6.53
N ILE A 37 9.60 -1.47 6.07
CA ILE A 37 8.77 -0.73 5.11
C ILE A 37 8.62 -1.51 3.80
N ASP A 38 9.73 -1.87 3.17
CA ASP A 38 9.71 -2.41 1.81
C ASP A 38 9.28 -3.88 1.76
N LYS A 39 9.64 -4.68 2.76
CA LYS A 39 9.37 -6.13 2.77
C LYS A 39 8.07 -6.49 3.48
N TRP A 40 7.53 -5.64 4.35
CA TRP A 40 6.41 -6.02 5.21
C TRP A 40 5.27 -5.00 5.19
N LEU A 41 5.54 -3.72 5.44
CA LEU A 41 4.49 -2.70 5.56
C LEU A 41 3.79 -2.42 4.22
N LEU A 42 4.53 -2.18 3.14
CA LEU A 42 3.93 -1.95 1.81
C LEU A 42 3.10 -3.16 1.32
N PRO A 43 3.59 -4.41 1.44
CA PRO A 43 2.76 -5.59 1.19
C PRO A 43 1.51 -5.67 2.08
N ALA A 44 1.61 -5.30 3.36
CA ALA A 44 0.48 -5.32 4.28
C ALA A 44 -0.60 -4.29 3.94
N ILE A 45 -0.20 -3.09 3.52
CA ILE A 45 -1.12 -2.07 3.01
C ILE A 45 -1.92 -2.62 1.83
N ASN A 46 -1.23 -3.26 0.88
CA ASN A 46 -1.85 -3.82 -0.32
C ASN A 46 -2.57 -5.17 -0.08
N ALA A 47 -2.46 -5.72 1.13
CA ALA A 47 -3.24 -6.88 1.58
C ALA A 47 -4.52 -6.48 2.32
N CYS A 48 -4.63 -5.21 2.75
CA CYS A 48 -5.83 -4.71 3.41
C CYS A 48 -6.98 -4.57 2.39
N PRO A 49 -8.24 -4.75 2.81
CA PRO A 49 -9.40 -4.37 2.01
C PRO A 49 -9.32 -2.90 1.57
N GLU A 50 -9.84 -2.59 0.38
CA GLU A 50 -9.70 -1.26 -0.24
C GLU A 50 -10.31 -0.14 0.62
N ASP A 51 -11.41 -0.44 1.31
CA ASP A 51 -12.07 0.46 2.25
C ASP A 51 -11.25 0.73 3.52
N LEU A 52 -10.27 -0.13 3.84
CA LEU A 52 -9.43 -0.02 5.04
C LEU A 52 -7.97 0.36 4.75
N ALA A 53 -7.53 0.27 3.49
CA ALA A 53 -6.15 0.49 3.07
C ALA A 53 -5.66 1.94 3.25
N HIS A 54 -6.59 2.90 3.39
CA HIS A 54 -6.28 4.30 3.65
C HIS A 54 -5.72 4.56 5.06
N ASP A 55 -5.99 3.66 6.02
CA ASP A 55 -5.50 3.75 7.41
C ASP A 55 -4.25 2.86 7.59
N LEU A 56 -3.07 3.49 7.70
CA LEU A 56 -1.80 2.79 7.90
C LEU A 56 -1.80 1.90 9.17
N SER A 57 -2.60 2.26 10.19
CA SER A 57 -2.69 1.50 11.43
C SER A 57 -3.26 0.11 11.19
N ASN A 58 -4.14 -0.08 10.19
CA ASN A 58 -4.68 -1.38 9.84
C ASN A 58 -3.59 -2.31 9.29
N ALA A 59 -2.74 -1.81 8.41
CA ALA A 59 -1.58 -2.56 7.91
C ALA A 59 -0.60 -2.93 9.03
N ALA A 60 -0.34 -1.99 9.96
CA ALA A 60 0.51 -2.26 11.11
C ALA A 60 -0.11 -3.29 12.08
N LYS A 61 -1.41 -3.19 12.37
CA LYS A 61 -2.16 -4.17 13.20
C LYS A 61 -2.15 -5.56 12.59
N LEU A 62 -2.32 -5.66 11.27
CA LEU A 62 -2.22 -6.92 10.53
C LEU A 62 -0.86 -7.59 10.77
N LEU A 63 0.24 -6.83 10.67
CA LEU A 63 1.59 -7.34 10.93
C LEU A 63 1.83 -7.67 12.41
N ALA A 64 1.20 -6.94 13.33
CA ALA A 64 1.24 -7.23 14.76
C ALA A 64 0.43 -8.48 15.15
N GLY A 65 -0.50 -8.91 14.29
CA GLY A 65 -1.48 -9.97 14.56
C GLY A 65 -2.65 -9.50 15.41
N GLU A 66 -3.02 -8.22 15.28
CA GLU A 66 -4.12 -7.57 15.98
C GLU A 66 -5.31 -7.37 15.03
N LYS A 67 -6.51 -7.17 15.58
CA LYS A 67 -7.73 -6.96 14.79
C LYS A 67 -7.71 -5.62 14.05
N LEU A 68 -8.28 -5.61 12.85
CA LEU A 68 -8.40 -4.38 12.06
C LEU A 68 -9.39 -3.40 12.71
N ARG A 69 -9.14 -2.10 12.54
CA ARG A 69 -10.05 -1.04 12.96
C ARG A 69 -10.98 -0.71 11.80
N TYR A 70 -12.27 -0.94 12.01
CA TYR A 70 -13.32 -0.51 11.10
C TYR A 70 -13.75 0.92 11.46
N ALA A 71 -14.16 1.69 10.45
CA ALA A 71 -14.80 2.97 10.69
C ALA A 71 -16.07 2.74 11.56
N PRO A 72 -16.36 3.59 12.55
CA PRO A 72 -17.58 3.46 13.33
C PRO A 72 -18.78 3.80 12.45
N GLU A 73 -19.50 2.78 11.97
CA GLU A 73 -20.86 2.98 11.49
C GLU A 73 -21.76 3.27 12.70
N GLU A 74 -22.53 4.36 12.62
CA GLU A 74 -23.61 4.65 13.56
C GLU A 74 -24.63 3.49 13.53
N SER A 75 -24.57 2.64 14.57
CA SER A 75 -25.63 1.74 15.05
C SER A 75 -26.57 1.07 14.02
N SER A 76 -26.38 -0.21 13.76
CA SER A 76 -27.46 -1.20 13.92
C SER A 76 -26.88 -2.61 13.87
N GLY A 77 -27.18 -3.41 14.91
CA GLY A 77 -26.81 -4.81 14.91
C GLY A 77 -27.55 -5.55 13.81
N THR A 78 -26.81 -6.14 12.88
CA THR A 78 -27.07 -7.46 12.30
C THR A 78 -25.86 -7.85 11.44
N ASN A 79 -25.30 -9.02 11.76
CA ASN A 79 -24.24 -9.73 11.03
C ASN A 79 -22.85 -9.06 11.07
N GLU A 80 -22.16 -9.22 12.22
CA GLU A 80 -20.70 -9.32 12.28
C GLU A 80 -20.26 -10.53 11.42
N VAL A 81 -20.31 -10.39 10.09
CA VAL A 81 -19.53 -11.25 9.23
C VAL A 81 -18.08 -10.87 9.53
N ASP A 82 -17.35 -11.82 10.08
CA ASP A 82 -15.98 -11.70 10.55
C ASP A 82 -15.07 -11.23 9.40
N ARG A 83 -15.01 -9.92 9.10
CA ARG A 83 -14.22 -9.36 7.98
C ARG A 83 -12.71 -9.50 8.21
N ASP A 84 -12.29 -9.89 9.41
CA ASP A 84 -10.93 -10.41 9.68
C ASP A 84 -10.62 -11.64 8.79
N VAL A 85 -11.66 -12.36 8.34
CA VAL A 85 -11.58 -13.49 7.41
C VAL A 85 -11.45 -13.00 5.96
N GLU A 86 -12.02 -11.84 5.61
CA GLU A 86 -12.15 -11.34 4.24
C GLU A 86 -10.81 -10.97 3.59
N TRP A 87 -9.91 -10.29 4.32
CA TRP A 87 -8.57 -9.96 3.77
C TRP A 87 -7.70 -11.21 3.59
N SER A 88 -7.86 -12.18 4.49
CA SER A 88 -7.13 -13.45 4.47
C SER A 88 -7.53 -14.33 3.28
N HIS A 89 -8.67 -14.04 2.63
CA HIS A 89 -9.12 -14.70 1.41
C HIS A 89 -8.57 -14.07 0.13
N SER A 90 -8.13 -12.81 0.15
CA SER A 90 -7.46 -12.21 -1.01
C SER A 90 -6.17 -12.97 -1.34
N LEU A 91 -5.82 -13.09 -2.63
CA LEU A 91 -4.60 -13.80 -3.05
C LEU A 91 -3.34 -13.17 -2.42
N ILE A 92 -3.31 -11.85 -2.27
CA ILE A 92 -2.20 -11.12 -1.63
C ILE A 92 -2.19 -11.34 -0.12
N GLY A 93 -3.35 -11.32 0.54
CA GLY A 93 -3.47 -11.64 1.96
C GLY A 93 -2.99 -13.05 2.27
N GLN A 94 -3.38 -14.04 1.46
CA GLN A 94 -2.90 -15.43 1.56
C GLN A 94 -1.39 -15.51 1.36
N ALA A 95 -0.84 -14.83 0.34
CA ALA A 95 0.59 -14.80 0.08
C ALA A 95 1.39 -14.14 1.21
N LEU A 96 0.85 -13.05 1.78
CA LEU A 96 1.45 -12.36 2.93
C LEU A 96 1.41 -13.23 4.19
N LEU A 97 0.29 -13.90 4.49
CA LEU A 97 0.18 -14.83 5.60
C LEU A 97 1.16 -16.00 5.46
N ALA A 98 1.27 -16.58 4.27
CA ALA A 98 2.26 -17.61 3.99
C ALA A 98 3.69 -17.09 4.19
N LYS A 99 3.97 -15.83 3.81
CA LYS A 99 5.25 -15.14 4.05
C LYS A 99 5.55 -14.95 5.52
N ILE A 100 4.61 -14.42 6.28
CA ILE A 100 4.76 -14.25 7.73
C ILE A 100 5.06 -15.60 8.39
N ARG A 101 4.30 -16.65 8.06
CA ARG A 101 4.51 -18.00 8.64
C ARG A 101 5.86 -18.60 8.29
N SER A 102 6.36 -18.36 7.07
CA SER A 102 7.60 -18.99 6.59
C SER A 102 8.89 -18.24 6.94
N THR A 103 8.84 -16.91 6.97
CA THR A 103 10.05 -16.05 6.93
C THR A 103 9.91 -14.79 7.79
N ALA A 104 8.91 -14.68 8.68
CA ALA A 104 8.82 -13.51 9.55
C ALA A 104 10.04 -13.43 10.48
N PRO A 105 10.74 -12.30 10.51
CA PRO A 105 11.81 -12.09 11.46
C PRO A 105 11.24 -11.84 12.87
N PRO A 106 12.03 -12.09 13.94
CA PRO A 106 11.59 -11.89 15.32
C PRO A 106 11.14 -10.45 15.63
N TRP A 107 11.71 -9.47 14.93
CA TRP A 107 11.43 -8.04 15.11
C TRP A 107 10.15 -7.56 14.43
N LEU A 108 9.52 -8.35 13.56
CA LEU A 108 8.37 -7.91 12.76
C LEU A 108 7.19 -7.44 13.62
N LYS A 109 6.76 -8.27 14.59
CA LYS A 109 5.64 -7.94 15.47
C LYS A 109 5.96 -6.77 16.42
N PRO A 110 7.14 -6.73 17.08
CA PRO A 110 7.56 -5.56 17.85
C PRO A 110 7.55 -4.26 17.04
N ALA A 111 8.16 -4.24 15.86
CA ALA A 111 8.19 -3.06 14.99
C ALA A 111 6.79 -2.60 14.57
N ALA A 112 5.92 -3.56 14.21
CA ALA A 112 4.53 -3.27 13.87
C ALA A 112 3.76 -2.65 15.05
N LYS A 113 3.90 -3.19 16.26
CA LYS A 113 3.29 -2.63 17.48
C LYS A 113 3.83 -1.24 17.81
N HIS A 114 5.13 -1.03 17.62
CA HIS A 114 5.74 0.28 17.82
C HIS A 114 5.13 1.31 16.86
N LEU A 115 4.96 0.96 15.57
CA LEU A 115 4.31 1.82 14.59
C LEU A 115 2.84 2.11 14.95
N VAL A 116 2.08 1.11 15.42
CA VAL A 116 0.69 1.33 15.90
C VAL A 116 0.67 2.39 17.00
N ARG A 117 1.54 2.28 18.00
CA ARG A 117 1.64 3.26 19.09
C ARG A 117 2.05 4.66 18.60
N ALA A 118 2.98 4.73 17.65
CA ALA A 118 3.39 6.00 17.06
C ALA A 118 2.24 6.69 16.31
N ILE A 119 1.45 5.92 15.54
CA ILE A 119 0.27 6.43 14.84
C ILE A 119 -0.79 6.91 15.85
N GLU A 120 -1.03 6.16 16.92
CA GLU A 120 -1.96 6.56 17.99
C GLU A 120 -1.53 7.83 18.72
N ALA A 121 -0.22 8.02 18.91
CA ALA A 121 0.34 9.18 19.61
C ALA A 121 0.38 10.45 18.74
N LEU A 122 0.75 10.33 17.46
CA LEU A 122 0.93 11.48 16.55
C LEU A 122 -0.33 11.80 15.74
N GLY A 123 -1.20 10.81 15.53
CA GLY A 123 -2.39 10.91 14.69
C GLY A 123 -2.16 10.47 13.25
N LEU A 124 -3.26 10.10 12.57
CA LEU A 124 -3.27 9.55 11.22
C LEU A 124 -2.73 10.52 10.15
N ASP A 125 -2.79 11.83 10.39
CA ASP A 125 -2.34 12.85 9.43
C ASP A 125 -0.83 12.78 9.14
N PHE A 126 -0.03 12.25 10.06
CA PHE A 126 1.41 12.05 9.86
C PHE A 126 1.74 10.76 9.09
N PHE A 127 0.74 9.91 8.84
CA PHE A 127 0.91 8.56 8.31
C PHE A 127 -0.07 8.27 7.15
N ARG A 128 -0.31 9.28 6.31
CA ARG A 128 -1.30 9.19 5.24
C ARG A 128 -0.89 8.17 4.17
N VAL A 129 -1.87 7.36 3.78
CA VAL A 129 -1.78 6.43 2.66
C VAL A 129 -2.71 6.92 1.56
N HIS A 130 -2.27 6.79 0.31
CA HIS A 130 -2.95 7.29 -0.86
C HIS A 130 -3.14 6.18 -1.89
N PRO A 131 -4.24 6.21 -2.66
CA PRO A 131 -4.40 5.32 -3.79
C PRO A 131 -3.34 5.65 -4.85
N LYS A 132 -2.75 4.62 -5.46
CA LYS A 132 -1.74 4.71 -6.51
C LYS A 132 -2.25 4.19 -7.86
N GLY A 133 -3.57 4.04 -7.99
CA GLY A 133 -4.23 3.49 -9.17
C GLY A 133 -4.19 1.96 -9.17
N HIS A 134 -4.08 1.36 -10.35
CA HIS A 134 -3.99 -0.09 -10.51
C HIS A 134 -2.54 -0.52 -10.69
N GLY A 135 -2.16 -1.62 -10.03
CA GLY A 135 -0.82 -2.17 -10.09
C GLY A 135 -0.84 -3.69 -10.27
N SER A 136 0.25 -4.21 -10.83
CA SER A 136 0.46 -5.65 -11.01
C SER A 136 1.45 -6.16 -9.97
N ILE A 137 1.03 -7.10 -9.12
CA ILE A 137 1.81 -7.66 -8.01
C ILE A 137 2.17 -9.11 -8.31
N VAL A 138 3.46 -9.43 -8.21
CA VAL A 138 3.95 -10.80 -8.34
C VAL A 138 3.86 -11.52 -6.99
N LEU A 139 3.09 -12.59 -6.91
CA LEU A 139 2.96 -13.41 -5.69
C LEU A 139 4.05 -14.48 -5.57
N SER A 140 4.56 -14.93 -6.72
CA SER A 140 5.57 -15.98 -6.78
C SER A 140 6.95 -15.51 -6.31
N ARG A 141 7.52 -16.21 -5.32
CA ARG A 141 8.92 -15.99 -4.88
C ARG A 141 9.99 -16.45 -5.87
N LYS A 142 9.59 -16.99 -7.03
CA LYS A 142 10.53 -17.60 -7.99
C LYS A 142 11.20 -16.60 -8.93
N LEU A 143 10.82 -15.32 -8.89
CA LEU A 143 11.43 -14.29 -9.72
C LEU A 143 12.80 -13.89 -9.14
N LYS A 144 13.88 -14.18 -9.86
CA LYS A 144 15.23 -13.80 -9.44
C LYS A 144 15.45 -12.30 -9.66
N ALA A 145 16.31 -11.68 -8.85
CA ALA A 145 16.77 -10.32 -9.11
C ALA A 145 17.34 -10.21 -10.54
N ASN A 146 17.15 -9.06 -11.19
CA ASN A 146 17.57 -8.80 -12.57
C ASN A 146 16.89 -9.68 -13.64
N THR A 147 15.72 -10.25 -13.34
CA THR A 147 14.91 -10.96 -14.35
C THR A 147 14.07 -9.94 -15.13
N LEU A 148 14.14 -10.00 -16.46
CA LEU A 148 13.24 -9.25 -17.33
C LEU A 148 11.78 -9.69 -17.07
N VAL A 149 10.93 -8.75 -16.68
CA VAL A 149 9.50 -9.01 -16.45
C VAL A 149 8.71 -8.85 -17.73
N THR A 150 8.77 -7.66 -18.33
CA THR A 150 8.08 -7.34 -19.58
C THR A 150 8.75 -6.13 -20.24
N PHE A 151 8.46 -5.91 -21.52
CA PHE A 151 8.81 -4.69 -22.22
C PHE A 151 7.68 -3.68 -22.06
N TYR A 152 8.04 -2.42 -21.76
CA TYR A 152 7.07 -1.32 -21.82
C TYR A 152 6.59 -1.17 -23.27
N ARG A 153 5.29 -1.33 -23.48
CA ARG A 153 4.64 -1.18 -24.78
C ARG A 153 3.74 0.04 -24.74
N GLY A 154 3.80 0.84 -25.79
CA GLY A 154 3.01 2.05 -25.91
C GLY A 154 3.20 2.68 -27.27
N GLU A 155 2.41 3.71 -27.53
CA GLU A 155 2.54 4.53 -28.72
C GLU A 155 3.80 5.39 -28.60
N VAL A 156 4.60 5.44 -29.66
CA VAL A 156 5.80 6.28 -29.72
C VAL A 156 5.44 7.57 -30.41
N TYR A 157 5.58 8.68 -29.70
CA TYR A 157 5.31 10.01 -30.21
C TYR A 157 6.60 10.84 -30.30
N PRO A 158 6.80 11.60 -31.38
CA PRO A 158 7.70 12.74 -31.35
C PRO A 158 7.25 13.76 -30.29
N SER A 159 8.19 14.50 -29.68
CA SER A 159 7.91 15.36 -28.53
C SER A 159 6.77 16.37 -28.76
N TRP A 160 6.62 16.93 -29.97
CA TRP A 160 5.55 17.89 -30.28
C TRP A 160 4.16 17.24 -30.31
N ARG A 161 4.04 15.99 -30.79
CA ARG A 161 2.79 15.22 -30.79
C ARG A 161 2.36 14.86 -29.37
N TRP A 162 3.31 14.69 -28.45
CA TRP A 162 3.00 14.51 -27.03
C TRP A 162 2.41 15.77 -26.42
N GLY A 163 2.96 16.95 -26.74
CA GLY A 163 2.39 18.24 -26.34
C GLY A 163 0.94 18.40 -26.81
N GLU A 164 0.69 18.17 -28.11
CA GLU A 164 -0.67 18.21 -28.67
C GLU A 164 -1.64 17.23 -27.97
N LYS A 165 -1.15 16.05 -27.56
CA LYS A 165 -1.95 15.06 -26.82
C LYS A 165 -2.27 15.54 -25.41
N MET A 166 -1.30 16.13 -24.70
CA MET A 166 -1.53 16.68 -23.35
C MET A 166 -2.53 17.85 -23.42
N ASP A 167 -2.35 18.78 -24.36
CA ASP A 167 -3.28 19.90 -24.56
C ASP A 167 -4.71 19.40 -24.83
N ALA A 168 -4.85 18.38 -25.68
CA ALA A 168 -6.15 17.78 -25.97
C ALA A 168 -6.78 17.10 -24.74
N ILE A 169 -5.96 16.47 -23.87
CA ILE A 169 -6.42 15.86 -22.62
C ILE A 169 -6.92 16.95 -21.67
N ASP A 170 -6.13 18.00 -21.44
CA ASP A 170 -6.46 19.10 -20.52
C ASP A 170 -7.75 19.80 -20.97
N MET A 171 -7.84 20.15 -22.26
CA MET A 171 -9.06 20.74 -22.84
C MET A 171 -10.30 19.85 -22.66
N THR A 172 -10.12 18.53 -22.71
CA THR A 172 -11.23 17.57 -22.55
C THR A 172 -11.61 17.43 -21.09
N GLN A 173 -10.64 17.36 -20.18
CA GLN A 173 -10.89 17.30 -18.74
C GLN A 173 -11.62 18.56 -18.26
N ASP A 174 -11.19 19.75 -18.70
CA ASP A 174 -11.84 21.02 -18.41
C ASP A 174 -13.28 21.05 -18.92
N ARG A 175 -13.51 20.65 -20.18
CA ARG A 175 -14.86 20.60 -20.77
C ARG A 175 -15.80 19.65 -20.04
N LEU A 176 -15.28 18.55 -19.52
CA LEU A 176 -16.05 17.56 -18.78
C LEU A 176 -16.12 17.84 -17.27
N GLY A 177 -15.45 18.89 -16.79
CA GLY A 177 -15.35 19.21 -15.36
C GLY A 177 -14.64 18.11 -14.54
N LEU A 178 -13.78 17.31 -15.18
CA LEU A 178 -13.03 16.26 -14.52
C LEU A 178 -11.83 16.88 -13.80
N ARG A 179 -11.69 16.61 -12.51
CA ARG A 179 -10.50 16.98 -11.74
C ARG A 179 -9.68 15.73 -11.45
N PRO A 180 -8.34 15.80 -11.50
CA PRO A 180 -7.51 14.69 -11.06
C PRO A 180 -7.79 14.41 -9.57
N THR A 181 -7.91 13.13 -9.22
CA THR A 181 -8.22 12.67 -7.86
C THR A 181 -7.14 13.06 -6.85
N LEU A 182 -5.91 13.24 -7.31
CA LEU A 182 -4.75 13.67 -6.53
C LEU A 182 -3.87 14.60 -7.36
N PRO A 183 -3.14 15.55 -6.74
CA PRO A 183 -2.09 16.30 -7.43
C PRO A 183 -1.00 15.37 -7.98
N ASP A 184 -0.47 15.67 -9.17
CA ASP A 184 0.56 14.86 -9.86
C ASP A 184 1.80 14.57 -9.01
N PHE A 185 2.11 15.45 -8.04
CA PHE A 185 3.24 15.29 -7.13
C PHE A 185 3.25 13.95 -6.37
N TYR A 186 2.07 13.37 -6.11
CA TYR A 186 1.94 12.15 -5.33
C TYR A 186 2.13 10.85 -6.14
N ASN A 187 2.37 10.92 -7.45
CA ASN A 187 2.61 9.74 -8.30
C ASN A 187 4.11 9.42 -8.52
N MET A 188 5.02 10.10 -7.82
CA MET A 188 6.45 9.75 -7.78
C MET A 188 6.79 8.67 -6.76
#